data_AF-A0A8S3JDZ9-F1
#
_entry.id   AF-A0A8S3JDZ9-F1
#
_cell.length_a   1.000
_cell.length_b   1.000
_cell.length_c   1.000
_cell.angle_alpha   90.00
_cell.angle_beta   90.00
_cell.angle_gamma   90.00
#
_symmetry.space_group_name_H-M   'P 1'
#
loop_
_entity.id
_entity.type
_entity.pdbx_description
1 polymer ?
#
loop_
_entity_poly.entity_id
_entity_poly.type
_entity_poly.pdbx_seq_one_letter_code
_entity_poly.pdbx_strand_id
1 'polypeptide(L)'
;MLSLKSMFIDPSGHLVNYCQLRASNTYHDLCEMAKHLMTITLDNVTENERKTFFINVYNLLTIHGIVSLNDMPKSVLDLNQFWKTTSYKIGSHLYSLDDIEHGILRGNKPHSNCTQRHFTFNDPRAKYSMRRCDPRIHFALNCGARSCPQISIYSSSNIEKALNMATTSYCNSEIDIIL
;
A
#
# COMPACT_ATOMS: atom_id res chain seq x y z
N MET A 1 0.02 -16.16 -11.00
CA MET A 1 -0.72 -14.91 -10.77
C MET A 1 -1.12 -14.90 -9.29
N LEU A 2 -0.33 -14.27 -8.42
CA LEU A 2 -0.52 -14.31 -6.96
C LEU A 2 -1.69 -13.40 -6.56
N SER A 3 -2.93 -13.88 -6.64
CA SER A 3 -4.05 -13.22 -5.96
C SER A 3 -4.04 -13.62 -4.49
N LEU A 4 -3.06 -13.10 -3.75
CA LEU A 4 -2.86 -13.27 -2.29
C LEU A 4 -4.15 -13.11 -1.47
N LYS A 5 -5.13 -12.35 -1.98
CA LYS A 5 -6.43 -12.14 -1.35
C LYS A 5 -7.45 -13.25 -1.65
N SER A 6 -7.47 -13.87 -2.83
CA SER A 6 -8.60 -14.73 -3.25
C SER A 6 -8.72 -16.05 -2.49
N MET A 7 -7.61 -16.59 -1.97
CA MET A 7 -7.60 -17.87 -1.25
C MET A 7 -7.95 -17.75 0.24
N PHE A 8 -7.93 -16.53 0.77
CA PHE A 8 -8.12 -16.27 2.20
C PHE A 8 -9.26 -15.29 2.44
N ILE A 9 -10.01 -14.90 1.42
CA ILE A 9 -11.20 -14.10 1.59
C ILE A 9 -12.38 -15.03 1.93
N ASP A 10 -13.17 -14.65 2.92
CA ASP A 10 -14.40 -15.35 3.27
C ASP A 10 -15.38 -15.39 2.08
N PRO A 11 -16.37 -16.28 2.06
CA PRO A 11 -17.30 -16.41 0.95
C PRO A 11 -18.05 -15.11 0.59
N SER A 12 -18.15 -14.15 1.51
CA SER A 12 -18.77 -12.86 1.25
C SER A 12 -17.91 -11.91 0.41
N GLY A 13 -16.60 -12.16 0.25
CA GLY A 13 -15.71 -11.28 -0.51
C GLY A 13 -15.05 -10.18 0.32
N HIS A 14 -15.37 -10.06 1.61
CA HIS A 14 -15.11 -8.85 2.40
C HIS A 14 -14.11 -9.03 3.56
N LEU A 15 -13.82 -10.27 3.98
CA LEU A 15 -12.95 -10.54 5.13
C LEU A 15 -11.76 -11.38 4.71
N VAL A 16 -10.54 -10.85 4.88
CA VAL A 16 -9.32 -11.65 4.78
C VAL A 16 -9.14 -12.43 6.09
N ASN A 17 -9.09 -13.76 6.01
CA ASN A 17 -8.73 -14.65 7.10
C ASN A 17 -7.21 -14.59 7.33
N TYR A 18 -6.80 -13.56 8.06
CA TYR A 18 -5.40 -13.31 8.37
C TYR A 18 -4.74 -14.45 9.17
N CYS A 19 -5.50 -15.17 10.00
CA CYS A 19 -5.00 -16.34 10.73
C CYS A 19 -4.57 -17.47 9.77
N GLN A 20 -5.40 -17.76 8.77
CA GLN A 20 -5.08 -18.78 7.77
C GLN A 20 -3.96 -18.32 6.83
N LEU A 21 -3.95 -17.03 6.46
CA LEU A 21 -2.85 -16.44 5.68
C LEU A 21 -1.52 -16.59 6.43
N ARG A 22 -1.47 -16.28 7.73
CA ARG A 22 -0.26 -16.41 8.57
C ARG A 22 0.33 -17.82 8.56
N ALA A 23 -0.52 -18.84 8.54
CA ALA A 23 -0.11 -20.24 8.54
C ALA A 23 0.24 -20.78 7.14
N SER A 24 0.11 -19.98 6.08
CA SER A 24 0.29 -20.42 4.70
C SER A 24 1.73 -20.25 4.19
N ASN A 25 2.13 -21.08 3.22
CA ASN A 25 3.37 -20.90 2.48
C ASN A 25 3.43 -19.53 1.78
N THR A 26 2.28 -18.98 1.40
CA THR A 26 2.18 -17.66 0.77
C THR A 26 2.67 -16.54 1.69
N TYR A 27 2.43 -16.65 3.01
CA TYR A 27 2.98 -15.70 3.98
C TYR A 27 4.50 -15.88 4.14
N HIS A 28 4.99 -17.11 4.10
CA HIS A 28 6.43 -17.36 4.10
C HIS A 28 7.12 -16.74 2.87
N ASP A 29 6.58 -16.97 1.67
CA ASP A 29 7.07 -16.37 0.43
C ASP A 29 7.06 -14.84 0.50
N LEU A 30 6.02 -14.26 1.12
CA LEU A 30 5.92 -12.82 1.37
C LEU A 30 7.06 -12.31 2.26
N CYS A 31 7.35 -13.01 3.36
CA CYS A 31 8.45 -12.66 4.25
C CYS A 31 9.80 -12.73 3.53
N GLU A 32 10.03 -13.73 2.68
CA GLU A 32 11.26 -13.83 1.88
C GLU A 32 11.35 -12.70 0.84
N MET A 33 10.27 -12.39 0.12
CA MET A 33 10.21 -11.25 -0.79
C MET A 33 10.52 -9.92 -0.08
N ALA A 34 10.02 -9.74 1.15
CA ALA A 34 10.29 -8.55 1.94
C ALA A 34 11.79 -8.38 2.28
N LYS A 35 12.54 -9.47 2.46
CA LYS A 35 14.00 -9.40 2.68
C LYS A 35 14.74 -8.85 1.46
N HIS A 36 14.29 -9.19 0.25
CA HIS A 36 14.90 -8.68 -0.99
C HIS A 36 14.75 -7.16 -1.16
N LEU A 37 13.77 -6.51 -0.49
CA LEU A 37 13.62 -5.06 -0.53
C LEU A 37 14.88 -4.33 0.00
N MET A 38 15.62 -4.95 0.93
CA MET A 38 16.83 -4.36 1.49
C MET A 38 17.97 -4.22 0.47
N THR A 39 17.93 -4.99 -0.63
CA THR A 39 18.94 -4.96 -1.69
C THR A 39 18.51 -4.14 -2.91
N ILE A 40 17.28 -3.63 -2.94
CA ILE A 40 16.77 -2.83 -4.05
C ILE A 40 17.45 -1.46 -4.09
N THR A 41 17.90 -1.06 -5.28
CA THR A 41 18.22 0.34 -5.58
C THR A 41 17.05 0.98 -6.33
N LEU A 42 16.73 2.21 -5.94
CA LEU A 42 15.73 3.06 -6.60
C LEU A 42 16.37 4.10 -7.52
N ASP A 43 17.69 4.04 -7.69
CA ASP A 43 18.38 4.92 -8.63
C ASP A 43 18.17 4.39 -10.06
N ASN A 44 17.89 5.28 -11.01
CA ASN A 44 17.63 4.98 -12.42
C ASN A 44 16.29 4.28 -12.76
N VAL A 45 15.34 4.17 -11.82
CA VAL A 45 13.97 3.74 -12.16
C VAL A 45 13.12 4.92 -12.63
N THR A 46 12.24 4.68 -13.59
CA THR A 46 11.27 5.69 -14.04
C THR A 46 10.28 6.03 -12.93
N GLU A 47 9.61 7.20 -13.02
CA GLU A 47 8.58 7.58 -12.04
C GLU A 47 7.43 6.57 -11.98
N ASN A 48 7.03 5.99 -13.12
CA ASN A 48 5.97 4.98 -13.17
C ASN A 48 6.40 3.66 -12.52
N GLU A 49 7.62 3.18 -12.78
CA GLU A 49 8.14 1.98 -12.10
C GLU A 49 8.22 2.19 -10.60
N ARG A 50 8.68 3.37 -10.17
CA ARG A 50 8.74 3.74 -8.76
C ARG A 50 7.36 3.81 -8.13
N LYS A 51 6.38 4.44 -8.79
CA LYS A 51 4.98 4.50 -8.35
C LYS A 51 4.42 3.08 -8.15
N THR A 52 4.57 2.22 -9.16
CA THR A 52 4.15 0.81 -9.11
C THR A 52 4.81 0.06 -7.95
N PHE A 53 6.13 0.20 -7.80
CA PHE A 53 6.87 -0.43 -6.73
C PHE A 53 6.33 -0.03 -5.36
N PHE A 54 6.18 1.27 -5.09
CA PHE A 54 5.72 1.76 -3.79
C PHE A 54 4.24 1.41 -3.50
N ILE A 55 3.36 1.39 -4.50
CA ILE A 55 1.97 0.92 -4.32
C ILE A 55 1.96 -0.56 -3.92
N ASN A 56 2.73 -1.39 -4.62
CA ASN A 56 2.83 -2.82 -4.31
C ASN A 56 3.42 -3.04 -2.90
N VAL A 57 4.48 -2.32 -2.56
CA VAL A 57 5.12 -2.39 -1.23
C VAL A 57 4.18 -1.93 -0.12
N TYR A 58 3.44 -0.84 -0.31
CA TYR A 58 2.44 -0.37 0.67
C TYR A 58 1.37 -1.42 0.93
N ASN A 59 0.80 -1.98 -0.14
CA ASN A 59 -0.24 -3.01 -0.04
C ASN A 59 0.29 -4.27 0.65
N LEU A 60 1.52 -4.67 0.34
CA LEU A 60 2.20 -5.80 0.98
C LEU A 60 2.44 -5.55 2.47
N LEU A 61 2.99 -4.39 2.80
CA LEU A 61 3.34 -3.97 4.16
C LEU A 61 2.10 -3.85 5.03
N THR A 62 0.97 -3.38 4.47
CA THR A 62 -0.30 -3.32 5.19
C THR A 62 -0.77 -4.71 5.59
N ILE A 63 -0.77 -5.68 4.66
CA ILE A 63 -1.14 -7.07 4.98
C ILE A 63 -0.17 -7.65 6.02
N HIS A 64 1.14 -7.55 5.78
CA HIS A 64 2.14 -8.13 6.67
C HIS A 64 2.03 -7.55 8.08
N GLY A 65 1.85 -6.23 8.19
CA GLY A 65 1.65 -5.55 9.46
C GLY A 65 0.41 -6.07 10.19
N ILE A 66 -0.74 -6.17 9.51
CA ILE A 66 -1.99 -6.67 10.13
C ILE A 66 -1.84 -8.14 10.56
N VAL A 67 -1.26 -8.99 9.72
CA VAL A 67 -1.02 -10.42 10.03
C VAL A 67 -0.07 -10.61 11.22
N SER A 68 0.85 -9.67 11.41
CA SER A 68 1.83 -9.71 12.50
C SER A 68 1.27 -9.25 13.85
N LEU A 69 0.05 -8.71 13.90
CA LEU A 69 -0.60 -8.35 15.15
C LEU A 69 -0.95 -9.60 15.95
N ASN A 70 -0.85 -9.50 17.28
CA ASN A 70 -1.25 -10.59 18.18
C ASN A 70 -2.77 -10.73 18.23
N ASP A 71 -3.48 -9.59 18.23
CA ASP A 71 -4.94 -9.53 18.26
C ASP A 71 -5.46 -8.82 17.01
N MET A 72 -6.51 -9.36 16.42
CA MET A 72 -7.17 -8.74 15.28
C MET A 72 -7.94 -7.50 15.74
N PRO A 73 -7.63 -6.30 15.19
CA PRO A 73 -8.34 -5.09 15.56
C PRO A 73 -9.78 -5.13 15.05
N LYS A 74 -10.69 -4.47 15.78
CA LYS A 74 -12.08 -4.29 15.35
C LYS A 74 -12.19 -3.35 14.15
N SER A 75 -11.36 -2.30 14.15
CA SER A 75 -11.15 -1.41 13.02
C SER A 75 -9.66 -1.12 12.84
N VAL A 76 -9.24 -1.01 11.59
CA VAL A 76 -7.89 -0.60 11.24
C VAL A 76 -7.61 0.84 11.71
N LEU A 77 -8.65 1.66 11.87
CA LEU A 77 -8.55 3.00 12.49
C LEU A 77 -8.20 2.97 13.98
N ASP A 78 -8.43 1.85 14.68
CA ASP A 78 -8.12 1.69 16.11
C ASP A 78 -6.62 1.42 16.34
N LEU A 79 -5.87 1.09 15.29
CA LEU A 79 -4.45 0.81 15.34
C LEU A 79 -3.64 2.11 15.44
N ASN A 80 -3.58 2.67 16.65
CA ASN A 80 -2.83 3.89 16.90
C ASN A 80 -1.35 3.72 16.48
N GLN A 81 -0.80 4.71 15.77
CA GLN A 81 0.56 4.75 15.24
C GLN A 81 0.94 3.70 14.17
N PHE A 82 0.06 2.76 13.82
CA PHE A 82 0.42 1.66 12.91
C PHE A 82 0.98 2.15 11.57
N TRP A 83 0.43 3.20 10.98
CA TRP A 83 0.92 3.76 9.71
C TRP A 83 2.32 4.36 9.84
N LYS A 84 2.66 4.89 11.01
CA LYS A 84 3.94 5.53 11.29
C LYS A 84 5.02 4.54 11.69
N THR A 85 4.64 3.41 12.29
CA THR A 85 5.61 2.43 12.83
C THR A 85 5.81 1.23 11.91
N THR A 86 4.76 0.77 11.23
CA THR A 86 4.82 -0.40 10.34
C THR A 86 5.65 -0.05 9.11
N SER A 87 6.84 -0.62 9.02
CA SER A 87 7.88 -0.19 8.07
C SER A 87 8.63 -1.35 7.43
N TYR A 88 9.07 -1.14 6.20
CA TYR A 88 10.12 -1.96 5.58
C TYR A 88 11.41 -1.17 5.40
N LYS A 89 12.53 -1.89 5.41
CA LYS A 89 13.82 -1.36 4.96
C LYS A 89 13.94 -1.58 3.45
N ILE A 90 14.05 -0.49 2.71
CA ILE A 90 14.22 -0.48 1.24
C ILE A 90 15.57 0.17 0.94
N GLY A 91 16.50 -0.62 0.43
CA GLY A 91 17.91 -0.23 0.37
C GLY A 91 18.43 0.13 1.77
N SER A 92 18.97 1.34 1.93
CA SER A 92 19.53 1.82 3.20
C SER A 92 18.52 2.49 4.13
N HIS A 93 17.28 2.75 3.71
CA HIS A 93 16.34 3.57 4.46
C HIS A 93 15.09 2.78 4.89
N LEU A 94 14.53 3.16 6.05
CA LEU A 94 13.22 2.68 6.48
C LEU A 94 12.13 3.51 5.79
N TYR A 95 11.04 2.84 5.44
CA TYR A 95 9.83 3.44 4.88
C TYR A 95 8.64 2.86 5.63
N SER A 96 7.98 3.70 6.43
CA SER A 96 6.67 3.41 7.01
C SER A 96 5.56 3.50 5.96
N LEU A 97 4.36 3.00 6.28
CA LEU A 97 3.18 3.22 5.43
C LEU A 97 2.94 4.72 5.19
N ASP A 98 3.10 5.54 6.23
CA ASP A 98 2.97 7.00 6.20
C ASP A 98 4.03 7.64 5.26
N ASP A 99 5.28 7.17 5.34
CA ASP A 99 6.37 7.60 4.47
C ASP A 99 6.09 7.29 3.00
N ILE A 100 5.56 6.09 2.72
CA ILE A 100 5.24 5.68 1.35
C ILE A 100 4.08 6.50 0.80
N GLU A 101 2.99 6.67 1.56
CA GLU A 101 1.83 7.38 1.09
C GLU A 101 2.07 8.88 0.94
N HIS A 102 2.56 9.53 2.00
CA HIS A 102 2.65 10.99 2.05
C HIS A 102 3.99 11.52 1.59
N GLY A 103 5.07 10.86 2.00
CA GLY A 103 6.42 11.20 1.57
C GLY A 103 6.64 10.91 0.08
N ILE A 104 6.27 9.71 -0.38
CA ILE A 104 6.56 9.28 -1.76
C ILE A 104 5.39 9.53 -2.71
N LEU A 105 4.26 8.84 -2.54
CA LEU A 105 3.19 8.77 -3.56
C LEU A 105 2.41 10.08 -3.72
N ARG A 106 2.18 10.82 -2.63
CA ARG A 106 1.58 12.17 -2.67
C ARG A 106 2.58 13.27 -3.04
N GLY A 107 3.83 12.93 -3.32
CA GLY A 107 4.85 13.89 -3.72
C GLY A 107 5.30 14.79 -2.57
N ASN A 108 5.53 14.21 -1.40
CA ASN A 108 5.96 14.91 -0.18
C ASN A 108 5.06 16.11 0.20
N LYS A 109 3.76 15.99 -0.08
CA LYS A 109 2.78 17.01 0.30
C LYS A 109 2.48 16.92 1.79
N PRO A 110 2.25 18.05 2.47
CA PRO A 110 1.76 18.05 3.84
C PRO A 110 0.48 17.22 3.99
N HIS A 111 0.24 16.73 5.20
CA HIS A 111 -1.09 16.24 5.56
C HIS A 111 -2.11 17.38 5.50
N SER A 112 -3.39 17.05 5.33
CA SER A 112 -4.46 18.06 5.32
C SER A 112 -4.51 18.90 6.61
N ASN A 113 -4.05 18.35 7.73
CA ASN A 113 -4.00 18.97 9.04
C ASN A 113 -2.62 19.52 9.43
N CYS A 114 -1.66 19.57 8.50
CA CYS A 114 -0.30 20.06 8.77
C CYS A 114 0.20 20.92 7.60
N THR A 115 1.06 21.90 7.89
CA THR A 115 1.71 22.74 6.85
C THR A 115 3.11 22.24 6.48
N GLN A 116 3.70 21.38 7.31
CA GLN A 116 5.03 20.84 7.09
C GLN A 116 5.00 19.69 6.09
N ARG A 117 6.00 19.65 5.21
CA ARG A 117 6.23 18.49 4.33
C ARG A 117 6.58 17.27 5.17
N HIS A 118 6.21 16.10 4.67
CA HIS A 118 6.43 14.83 5.34
C HIS A 118 7.92 14.54 5.54
N PHE A 119 8.69 14.63 4.46
CA PHE A 119 10.15 14.60 4.47
C PHE A 119 10.72 16.01 4.48
N THR A 120 11.68 16.23 5.38
CA THR A 120 12.47 17.45 5.45
C THR A 120 13.42 17.57 4.25
N PHE A 121 13.99 18.76 4.05
CA PHE A 121 14.93 19.01 2.95
C PHE A 121 16.18 18.11 2.98
N ASN A 122 16.62 17.71 4.18
CA ASN A 122 17.80 16.85 4.36
C ASN A 122 17.48 15.36 4.34
N ASP A 123 16.21 14.97 4.21
CA ASP A 123 15.85 13.56 4.16
C ASP A 123 16.25 12.98 2.78
N PRO A 124 17.18 12.01 2.72
CA PRO A 124 17.65 11.45 1.46
C PRO A 124 16.53 10.72 0.67
N ARG A 125 15.44 10.34 1.33
CA ARG A 125 14.28 9.69 0.70
C ARG A 125 13.45 10.67 -0.14
N ALA A 126 13.53 11.97 0.16
CA ALA A 126 12.75 13.00 -0.53
C ALA A 126 12.98 13.04 -2.05
N LYS A 127 14.18 12.65 -2.52
CA LYS A 127 14.51 12.59 -3.96
C LYS A 127 13.67 11.57 -4.74
N TYR A 128 13.07 10.59 -4.06
CA TYR A 128 12.23 9.56 -4.66
C TYR A 128 10.74 9.93 -4.70
N SER A 129 10.35 11.09 -4.17
CA SER A 129 8.97 11.55 -4.18
C SER A 129 8.43 11.72 -5.60
N MET A 130 7.14 11.47 -5.80
CA MET A 130 6.47 11.70 -7.08
C MET A 130 6.48 13.19 -7.43
N ARG A 131 6.73 13.54 -8.70
CA ARG A 131 6.66 14.94 -9.14
C ARG A 131 5.24 15.50 -9.09
N ARG A 132 4.25 14.66 -9.40
CA ARG A 132 2.82 15.01 -9.33
C ARG A 132 2.07 13.96 -8.52
N CYS A 133 1.27 14.43 -7.57
CA CYS A 133 0.33 13.59 -6.84
C CYS A 133 -0.76 13.11 -7.80
N ASP A 134 -0.87 11.80 -7.96
CA ASP A 134 -1.93 11.16 -8.73
C ASP A 134 -3.07 10.80 -7.75
N PRO A 135 -4.24 11.45 -7.80
CA PRO A 135 -5.30 11.20 -6.83
C PRO A 135 -5.83 9.77 -6.87
N ARG A 136 -5.62 9.05 -7.98
CA ARG A 136 -6.10 7.67 -8.14
C ARG A 136 -5.40 6.67 -7.22
N ILE A 137 -4.26 7.04 -6.62
CA ILE A 137 -3.57 6.18 -5.66
C ILE A 137 -4.48 5.82 -4.47
N HIS A 138 -5.41 6.68 -4.07
CA HIS A 138 -6.31 6.41 -2.93
C HIS A 138 -7.29 5.26 -3.21
N PHE A 139 -7.54 4.93 -4.48
CA PHE A 139 -8.33 3.75 -4.87
C PHE A 139 -7.47 2.49 -5.05
N ALA A 140 -6.13 2.63 -5.05
CA ALA A 140 -5.19 1.53 -5.24
C ALA A 140 -4.48 1.09 -3.96
N LEU A 141 -4.38 2.00 -2.97
CA LEU A 141 -3.81 1.70 -1.67
C LEU A 141 -4.84 0.99 -0.80
N ASN A 142 -4.44 -0.15 -0.25
CA ASN A 142 -5.23 -0.88 0.70
C ASN A 142 -5.15 -0.19 2.06
N CYS A 143 -6.21 0.50 2.44
CA CYS A 143 -6.38 1.11 3.74
C CYS A 143 -6.54 0.10 4.90
N GLY A 144 -6.62 -1.20 4.61
CA GLY A 144 -6.93 -2.27 5.57
C GLY A 144 -8.40 -2.30 6.01
N ALA A 145 -9.21 -1.30 5.67
CA ALA A 145 -10.63 -1.27 6.01
C ALA A 145 -11.48 -2.23 5.15
N ARG A 146 -12.66 -2.57 5.67
CA ARG A 146 -13.62 -3.53 5.08
C ARG A 146 -14.06 -3.22 3.64
N SER A 147 -14.06 -1.95 3.26
CA SER A 147 -14.50 -1.46 1.93
C SER A 147 -13.37 -1.27 0.92
N CYS A 148 -12.12 -1.62 1.26
CA CYS A 148 -10.99 -1.37 0.38
C CYS A 148 -10.93 -2.38 -0.80
N PRO A 149 -10.73 -1.91 -2.05
CA PRO A 149 -10.83 -2.72 -3.26
C PRO A 149 -9.80 -3.86 -3.34
N GLN A 150 -10.00 -4.76 -4.31
CA GLN A 150 -9.20 -5.95 -4.52
C GLN A 150 -7.71 -5.59 -4.73
N ILE A 151 -6.80 -6.25 -4.00
CA ILE A 151 -5.36 -6.03 -4.15
C ILE A 151 -4.96 -6.56 -5.52
N SER A 152 -4.70 -5.62 -6.43
CA SER A 152 -4.20 -5.90 -7.76
C SER A 152 -2.68 -5.86 -7.73
N ILE A 153 -2.02 -6.78 -8.45
CA ILE A 153 -0.59 -6.66 -8.72
C ILE A 153 -0.44 -5.63 -9.83
N TYR A 154 0.17 -4.50 -9.50
CA TYR A 154 0.47 -3.46 -10.47
C TYR A 154 1.79 -3.77 -11.16
N SER A 155 1.86 -3.59 -12.48
CA SER A 155 3.09 -3.57 -13.27
C SER A 155 3.32 -2.16 -13.82
N SER A 156 4.57 -1.81 -14.14
CA SER A 156 4.87 -0.51 -14.76
C SER A 156 4.15 -0.32 -16.09
N SER A 157 3.95 -1.40 -16.85
CA SER A 157 3.24 -1.41 -18.13
C SER A 157 1.72 -1.24 -18.01
N ASN A 158 1.12 -1.53 -16.85
CA ASN A 158 -0.33 -1.51 -16.68
C ASN A 158 -0.84 -0.50 -15.64
N ILE A 159 0.05 0.22 -14.95
CA ILE A 159 -0.28 1.06 -13.79
C ILE A 159 -1.40 2.06 -14.07
N GLU A 160 -1.36 2.74 -15.22
CA GLU A 160 -2.38 3.72 -15.60
C GLU A 160 -3.77 3.09 -15.80
N LYS A 161 -3.81 1.95 -16.49
CA LYS A 161 -5.05 1.19 -16.70
C LYS A 161 -5.57 0.64 -15.38
N ALA A 162 -4.70 0.11 -14.54
CA ALA A 162 -5.06 -0.46 -13.25
C ALA A 162 -5.57 0.60 -12.26
N LEU A 163 -4.96 1.80 -12.24
CA LEU A 163 -5.45 2.94 -11.45
C LEU A 163 -6.83 3.41 -11.91
N ASN A 164 -7.04 3.50 -13.23
CA ASN A 164 -8.35 3.85 -13.78
C ASN A 164 -9.41 2.79 -13.45
N MET A 165 -9.08 1.51 -13.61
CA MET A 165 -9.99 0.40 -13.26
C MET A 165 -10.36 0.41 -11.78
N ALA A 166 -9.38 0.59 -10.88
CA ALA A 166 -9.63 0.67 -9.44
C ALA A 166 -10.57 1.84 -9.10
N THR A 167 -10.35 3.00 -9.72
CA THR A 167 -11.18 4.19 -9.55
C THR A 167 -12.61 3.94 -10.05
N THR A 168 -12.78 3.46 -11.28
CA THR A 168 -14.09 3.19 -11.87
C THR A 168 -14.85 2.11 -11.10
N SER A 169 -14.17 1.04 -10.68
CA SER A 169 -14.80 -0.02 -9.89
C SER A 169 -15.36 0.51 -8.58
N TYR A 170 -14.62 1.37 -7.88
CA TYR A 170 -15.06 1.95 -6.61
C TYR A 170 -16.24 2.91 -6.80
N CYS A 171 -16.16 3.82 -7.78
CA CYS A 171 -17.26 4.75 -8.05
C CYS A 171 -18.55 4.04 -8.47
N ASN A 172 -18.44 2.91 -9.18
CA ASN A 172 -19.61 2.16 -9.64
C ASN A 172 -20.16 1.21 -8.57
N SER A 173 -19.40 0.83 -7.54
CA SER A 173 -19.88 -0.07 -6.49
C SER A 173 -20.62 0.65 -5.36
N GLU A 174 -20.39 1.96 -5.18
CA GLU A 174 -20.90 2.73 -4.02
C GLU A 174 -21.98 3.77 -4.38
N ILE A 175 -22.31 3.96 -5.67
CA ILE A 175 -23.21 5.02 -6.12
C ILE A 175 -24.38 4.43 -6.92
N ASP A 176 -25.50 4.19 -6.24
CA ASP A 176 -26.82 4.08 -6.89
C ASP A 176 -27.43 5.48 -7.00
N ILE A 177 -27.43 6.05 -8.22
CA ILE A 177 -28.22 7.26 -8.49
C ILE A 177 -29.65 6.79 -8.77
N ILE A 178 -30.48 6.77 -7.73
CA ILE A 178 -31.92 6.54 -7.86
C ILE A 178 -32.53 7.85 -8.40
N LEU A 179 -33.13 7.79 -9.60
CA LEU A 179 -33.94 8.86 -10.19
C LEU A 179 -35.37 8.85 -9.65
#